data_AF-A0A2H9MKW5-F1
#
_entry.id   AF-A0A2H9MKW5-F1
#
_cell.length_a   1.000
_cell.length_b   1.000
_cell.length_c   1.000
_cell.angle_alpha   90.00
_cell.angle_beta   90.00
_cell.angle_gamma   90.00
#
_symmetry.space_group_name_H-M   'P 1'
#
loop_
_entity.id
_entity.type
_entity.pdbx_description
1 polymer ?
#
loop_
_entity_poly.entity_id
_entity_poly.type
_entity_poly.pdbx_seq_one_letter_code
_entity_poly.pdbx_strand_id
1 'polypeptide(L)'
;MKKCLEKINPDDVYINVPIRPPAEPWALPPSPERIVAAHQIIGRIKEITDIEVGDFGLSEFSHAEEAILKIGQRHPLREEQAKMIEKYFDENVIESLVSSGKIVRVEYRGKTFLIVGR
;
A
#
# COMPACT_ATOMS: atom_id res chain seq x y z
N MET A 1 13.03 24.17 -1.78
CA MET A 1 11.82 23.59 -1.17
C MET A 1 11.19 24.50 -0.13
N LYS A 2 11.84 24.78 1.02
CA LYS A 2 11.29 25.65 2.08
C LYS A 2 10.77 27.01 1.59
N LYS A 3 11.59 27.75 0.83
CA LYS A 3 11.18 29.02 0.19
C LYS A 3 9.96 28.92 -0.74
N CYS A 4 9.73 27.76 -1.34
CA CYS A 4 8.55 27.54 -2.18
C CYS A 4 7.31 27.32 -1.31
N LEU A 5 7.45 26.54 -0.23
CA LEU A 5 6.37 26.29 0.72
C LEU A 5 5.95 27.56 1.45
N GLU A 6 6.90 28.42 1.84
CA GLU A 6 6.62 29.75 2.42
C GLU A 6 5.81 30.65 1.47
N LYS A 7 6.02 30.53 0.15
CA LYS A 7 5.26 31.29 -0.85
C LYS A 7 3.86 30.73 -1.10
N ILE A 8 3.73 29.40 -1.12
CA ILE A 8 2.44 28.73 -1.34
C ILE A 8 1.57 28.84 -0.07
N ASN A 9 2.19 28.83 1.10
CA ASN A 9 1.55 28.82 2.42
C ASN A 9 0.45 27.75 2.53
N PRO A 10 0.77 26.46 2.31
CA PRO A 10 -0.22 25.39 2.38
C PRO A 10 -0.71 25.20 3.82
N ASP A 11 -1.95 24.75 3.98
CA ASP A 11 -2.51 24.40 5.29
C ASP A 11 -1.73 23.25 5.96
N ASP A 12 -1.24 22.30 5.14
CA ASP A 12 -0.49 21.14 5.59
C ASP A 12 0.61 20.73 4.60
N VAL A 13 1.67 20.12 5.13
CA VAL A 13 2.75 19.49 4.36
C VAL A 13 2.89 18.04 4.80
N TYR A 14 2.82 17.11 3.86
CA TYR A 14 2.93 15.69 4.13
C TYR A 14 4.21 15.09 3.54
N ILE A 15 4.84 14.18 4.29
CA ILE A 15 5.84 13.25 3.75
C ILE A 15 5.22 11.86 3.78
N ASN A 16 5.12 11.24 2.61
CA ASN A 16 4.63 9.88 2.46
C ASN A 16 5.82 8.94 2.21
N VAL A 17 5.80 7.77 2.83
CA VAL A 17 6.77 6.70 2.56
C VAL A 17 6.06 5.48 1.99
N PRO A 18 6.75 4.64 1.20
CA PRO A 18 6.18 3.37 0.76
C PRO A 18 5.75 2.49 1.95
N ILE A 19 4.44 2.27 2.07
CA ILE A 19 3.83 1.39 3.07
C ILE A 19 3.41 0.04 2.48
N ARG A 20 3.38 -0.07 1.15
CA ARG A 20 3.18 -1.30 0.37
C ARG A 20 4.41 -1.55 -0.52
N PRO A 21 4.65 -2.79 -0.98
CA PRO A 21 5.70 -3.08 -1.96
C PRO A 21 5.61 -2.10 -3.15
N PRO A 22 6.68 -1.33 -3.43
CA PRO A 22 6.67 -0.40 -4.56
C PRO A 22 6.75 -1.16 -5.89
N ALA A 23 6.25 -0.54 -6.97
CA ALA A 23 6.42 -1.08 -8.31
C ALA A 23 7.91 -1.05 -8.73
N GLU A 24 8.62 0.02 -8.36
CA GLU A 24 10.05 0.17 -8.52
C GLU A 24 10.80 -0.34 -7.27
N PRO A 25 11.55 -1.47 -7.35
CA PRO A 25 12.19 -2.06 -6.17
C PRO A 25 13.21 -1.16 -5.46
N TRP A 26 13.74 -0.16 -6.16
CA TRP A 26 14.69 0.81 -5.59
C TRP A 26 14.01 1.90 -4.74
N ALA A 27 12.68 2.04 -4.82
CA ALA A 27 11.91 3.01 -4.04
C ALA A 27 11.69 2.51 -2.61
N LEU A 28 12.78 2.22 -1.91
CA LEU A 28 12.74 1.73 -0.53
C LEU A 28 12.35 2.87 0.43
N PRO A 29 11.71 2.55 1.57
CA PRO A 29 11.47 3.53 2.61
C PRO A 29 12.79 4.18 3.07
N PRO A 30 12.81 5.50 3.26
CA PRO A 30 13.98 6.17 3.83
C PRO A 30 14.21 5.72 5.28
N SER A 31 15.44 5.88 5.77
CA SER A 31 15.73 5.62 7.19
C SER A 31 15.07 6.69 8.09
N PRO A 32 14.80 6.35 9.37
CA PRO A 32 14.24 7.31 10.33
C PRO A 32 15.05 8.61 10.43
N GLU A 33 16.38 8.53 10.36
CA GLU A 33 17.27 9.70 10.43
C GLU A 33 17.07 10.63 9.23
N ARG A 34 16.81 10.08 8.03
CA ARG A 34 16.53 10.87 6.83
C ARG A 34 15.18 11.57 6.92
N ILE A 35 14.21 10.94 7.57
CA ILE A 35 12.90 11.56 7.85
C ILE A 35 13.06 12.73 8.83
N VAL A 36 13.81 12.55 9.93
CA VAL A 36 14.14 13.63 10.87
C VAL A 36 14.88 14.78 10.18
N ALA A 37 15.83 14.47 9.28
CA ALA A 37 16.52 15.48 8.49
C ALA A 37 15.55 16.26 7.58
N ALA A 38 14.55 15.59 7.00
CA ALA A 38 13.52 16.26 6.19
C ALA A 38 12.69 17.23 7.04
N HIS A 39 12.32 16.87 8.27
CA HIS A 39 11.68 17.76 9.24
C HIS A 39 12.51 19.02 9.51
N GLN A 40 13.83 18.89 9.69
CA GLN A 40 14.71 20.03 9.94
C GLN A 40 14.80 20.98 8.73
N ILE A 41 14.77 20.44 7.51
CA ILE A 41 14.89 21.21 6.27
C ILE A 41 13.58 21.93 5.91
N ILE A 42 12.45 21.22 6.05
CA ILE A 42 11.14 21.64 5.53
C ILE A 42 10.31 22.33 6.62
N GLY A 43 10.47 21.96 7.90
CA GLY A 43 9.73 22.50 9.02
C GLY A 43 8.60 21.57 9.48
N ARG A 44 7.42 22.12 9.75
CA ARG A 44 6.27 21.37 10.27
C ARG A 44 5.70 20.48 9.16
N ILE A 45 5.92 19.18 9.29
CA ILE A 45 5.44 18.14 8.37
C ILE A 45 4.59 17.14 9.15
N LYS A 46 3.60 16.57 8.47
CA LYS A 46 2.87 15.38 8.91
C LYS A 46 3.41 14.17 8.15
N GLU A 47 3.99 13.22 8.87
CA GLU A 47 4.49 11.98 8.28
C GLU A 47 3.34 10.97 8.10
N ILE A 48 3.30 10.29 6.96
CA ILE A 48 2.42 9.16 6.71
C ILE A 48 3.30 7.93 6.55
N THR A 49 3.60 7.29 7.68
CA THR A 49 4.53 6.15 7.79
C THR A 49 3.86 4.86 8.27
N ASP A 50 2.68 5.02 8.86
CA ASP A 50 1.84 3.95 9.36
C ASP A 50 1.11 3.21 8.24
N ILE A 51 0.76 1.96 8.54
CA ILE A 51 -0.03 1.11 7.66
C ILE A 51 -1.45 1.67 7.58
N GLU A 52 -2.00 1.70 6.38
CA GLU A 52 -3.36 2.15 6.17
C GLU A 52 -4.38 1.17 6.76
N VAL A 53 -5.37 1.72 7.46
CA VAL A 53 -6.49 1.01 8.06
C VAL A 53 -7.76 1.40 7.32
N GLY A 54 -8.52 0.41 6.88
CA GLY A 54 -9.77 0.60 6.15
C GLY A 54 -10.14 -0.62 5.32
N ASP A 55 -11.40 -0.68 4.96
CA ASP A 55 -11.97 -1.74 4.13
C ASP A 55 -12.06 -1.29 2.66
N PHE A 56 -11.95 -2.24 1.76
CA PHE A 56 -12.22 -1.98 0.35
C PHE A 56 -13.73 -1.95 0.10
N GLY A 57 -14.18 -1.09 -0.81
CA GLY A 57 -15.55 -1.15 -1.32
C GLY A 57 -15.70 -2.39 -2.21
N LEU A 58 -16.44 -3.40 -1.76
CA LEU A 58 -16.58 -4.68 -2.46
C LEU A 58 -17.89 -4.85 -3.22
N SER A 59 -18.85 -3.95 -3.03
CA SER A 59 -20.21 -4.06 -3.59
C SER A 59 -20.29 -4.02 -5.11
N GLU A 60 -19.23 -3.59 -5.79
CA GLU A 60 -19.15 -3.52 -7.26
C GLU A 60 -18.67 -4.83 -7.91
N PHE A 61 -18.15 -5.78 -7.13
CA PHE A 61 -17.62 -7.04 -7.64
C PHE A 61 -18.61 -8.19 -7.43
N SER A 62 -18.53 -9.20 -8.30
CA SER A 62 -19.43 -10.35 -8.23
C SER A 62 -18.87 -11.51 -7.42
N HIS A 63 -17.54 -11.64 -7.34
CA HIS A 63 -16.85 -12.75 -6.65
C HIS A 63 -15.45 -12.33 -6.17
N ALA A 64 -14.86 -13.10 -5.25
CA ALA A 64 -13.61 -12.75 -4.57
C ALA A 64 -12.43 -12.69 -5.54
N GLU A 65 -12.35 -13.61 -6.51
CA GLU A 65 -11.27 -13.61 -7.50
C GLU A 65 -11.22 -12.29 -8.29
N GLU A 66 -12.38 -11.79 -8.74
CA GLU A 66 -12.47 -10.53 -9.48
C GLU A 66 -11.98 -9.36 -8.61
N ALA A 67 -12.50 -9.27 -7.38
CA ALA A 67 -12.13 -8.21 -6.43
C ALA A 67 -10.63 -8.23 -6.12
N ILE A 68 -10.07 -9.40 -5.79
CA ILE A 68 -8.64 -9.56 -5.45
C ILE A 68 -7.76 -9.14 -6.63
N LEU A 69 -8.08 -9.58 -7.85
CA LEU A 69 -7.26 -9.25 -9.02
C LEU A 69 -7.39 -7.77 -9.41
N LYS A 70 -8.60 -7.20 -9.41
CA LYS A 70 -8.85 -5.80 -9.81
C LYS A 70 -8.33 -4.78 -8.79
N ILE A 71 -8.43 -5.09 -7.49
CA ILE A 71 -7.84 -4.26 -6.44
C ILE A 71 -6.32 -4.46 -6.42
N GLY A 72 -5.88 -5.72 -6.52
CA GLY A 72 -4.48 -6.13 -6.51
C GLY A 72 -3.62 -5.53 -7.63
N GLN A 73 -4.20 -5.28 -8.80
CA GLN A 73 -3.53 -4.59 -9.91
C GLN A 73 -3.13 -3.15 -9.57
N ARG A 74 -3.92 -2.47 -8.73
CA ARG A 74 -3.68 -1.09 -8.31
C ARG A 74 -2.88 -1.02 -7.01
N HIS A 75 -3.09 -2.00 -6.14
CA HIS A 75 -2.53 -2.01 -4.80
C HIS A 75 -2.11 -3.44 -4.40
N PRO A 76 -0.82 -3.71 -4.15
CA PRO A 76 -0.42 -4.96 -3.51
C PRO A 76 -1.22 -5.20 -2.24
N LEU A 77 -1.99 -6.28 -2.18
CA LEU A 77 -2.91 -6.54 -1.08
C LEU A 77 -2.17 -7.18 0.08
N ARG A 78 -2.37 -6.75 1.33
CA ARG A 78 -1.95 -7.60 2.45
C ARG A 78 -2.74 -8.90 2.39
N GLU A 79 -2.11 -10.01 2.75
CA GLU A 79 -2.81 -11.30 2.76
C GLU A 79 -4.04 -11.28 3.70
N GLU A 80 -3.97 -10.56 4.81
CA GLU A 80 -5.12 -10.30 5.69
C GLU A 80 -6.28 -9.60 4.96
N GLN A 81 -5.98 -8.62 4.09
CA GLN A 81 -6.99 -7.91 3.31
C GLN A 81 -7.63 -8.83 2.27
N ALA A 82 -6.84 -9.67 1.60
CA ALA A 82 -7.38 -10.63 0.67
C ALA A 82 -8.27 -11.67 1.36
N LYS A 83 -7.91 -12.12 2.57
CA LYS A 83 -8.76 -13.01 3.38
C LYS A 83 -10.07 -12.35 3.81
N MET A 84 -10.07 -11.03 4.05
CA MET A 84 -11.31 -10.29 4.28
C MET A 84 -12.20 -10.25 3.04
N ILE A 85 -11.60 -10.13 1.85
CA ILE A 85 -12.33 -10.19 0.57
C ILE A 85 -12.93 -11.58 0.37
N GLU A 86 -12.15 -12.65 0.55
CA GLU A 86 -12.63 -14.04 0.54
C GLU A 86 -13.83 -14.24 1.48
N LYS A 87 -13.70 -13.78 2.72
CA LYS A 87 -14.77 -13.87 3.72
C LYS A 87 -16.03 -13.10 3.32
N TYR A 88 -15.89 -11.96 2.63
CA TYR A 88 -17.04 -11.17 2.18
C TYR A 88 -17.88 -11.92 1.15
N PHE A 89 -17.24 -12.65 0.24
CA PHE A 89 -17.92 -13.43 -0.82
C PHE A 89 -18.19 -14.89 -0.44
N ASP A 90 -17.72 -15.34 0.74
CA ASP A 90 -17.74 -16.76 1.17
C ASP A 90 -17.02 -17.69 0.18
N GLU A 91 -15.88 -17.23 -0.33
CA GLU A 91 -15.06 -17.95 -1.32
C GLU A 91 -13.62 -18.14 -0.80
N ASN A 92 -12.95 -19.21 -1.22
CA ASN A 92 -11.54 -19.46 -0.91
C ASN A 92 -10.74 -19.62 -2.21
N VAL A 93 -10.21 -18.52 -2.72
CA VAL A 93 -9.55 -18.40 -4.03
C VAL A 93 -8.08 -18.02 -3.95
N ILE A 94 -7.55 -17.56 -2.81
CA ILE A 94 -6.16 -17.09 -2.72
C ILE A 94 -5.18 -18.21 -3.09
N GLU A 95 -5.32 -19.41 -2.52
CA GLU A 95 -4.41 -20.52 -2.83
C GLU A 95 -4.50 -20.96 -4.29
N SER A 96 -5.70 -20.98 -4.88
CA SER A 96 -5.85 -21.32 -6.29
C SER A 96 -5.17 -20.28 -7.18
N LEU A 97 -5.33 -18.98 -6.88
CA LEU A 97 -4.68 -17.89 -7.60
C LEU A 97 -3.15 -17.89 -7.46
N VAL A 98 -2.63 -18.27 -6.30
CA VAL A 98 -1.18 -18.44 -6.09
C VAL A 98 -0.68 -19.64 -6.88
N SER A 99 -1.36 -20.79 -6.78
CA SER A 99 -0.97 -22.01 -7.49
C SER A 99 -1.02 -21.86 -9.01
N SER A 100 -1.95 -21.03 -9.53
CA SER A 100 -2.04 -20.71 -10.94
C SER A 100 -1.07 -19.60 -11.38
N GLY A 101 -0.28 -19.02 -10.47
CA GLY A 101 0.65 -17.92 -10.75
C GLY A 101 0.00 -16.57 -11.06
N LYS A 102 -1.31 -16.41 -10.83
CA LYS A 102 -2.01 -15.12 -11.05
C LYS A 102 -1.62 -14.08 -10.00
N ILE A 103 -1.26 -14.54 -8.80
CA ILE A 103 -0.74 -13.71 -7.72
C ILE A 103 0.49 -14.35 -7.09
N VAL A 104 1.38 -13.53 -6.55
CA VAL A 104 2.62 -13.95 -5.90
C VAL A 104 2.67 -13.37 -4.48
N ARG A 105 3.11 -14.20 -3.52
CA ARG A 105 3.37 -13.77 -2.14
C ARG A 105 4.74 -13.10 -2.04
N VAL A 106 4.79 -11.92 -1.46
CA VAL A 106 6.02 -11.15 -1.22
C VAL A 106 6.05 -10.63 0.21
N GLU A 107 7.18 -10.85 0.88
CA GLU A 107 7.43 -10.28 2.21
C GLU A 107 7.91 -8.83 2.10
N TYR A 108 7.24 -7.92 2.80
CA TYR A 108 7.60 -6.52 2.84
C TYR A 108 7.27 -5.91 4.20
N ARG A 109 8.28 -5.31 4.85
CA ARG A 109 8.18 -4.71 6.19
C ARG A 109 7.52 -5.64 7.23
N GLY A 110 7.84 -6.94 7.18
CA GLY A 110 7.35 -7.96 8.11
C GLY A 110 5.90 -8.39 7.88
N LYS A 111 5.34 -8.11 6.70
CA LYS A 111 4.01 -8.58 6.29
C LYS A 111 4.05 -9.23 4.92
N THR A 112 3.18 -10.20 4.72
CA THR A 112 2.95 -10.86 3.44
C THR A 112 1.97 -10.04 2.58
N PHE A 113 2.39 -9.73 1.36
CA PHE A 113 1.59 -9.08 0.34
C PHE A 113 1.35 -10.00 -0.85
N LEU A 114 0.17 -9.90 -1.45
CA LEU A 114 -0.22 -10.54 -2.70
C LEU A 114 -0.06 -9.52 -3.82
N ILE A 115 0.85 -9.81 -4.75
CA ILE A 115 1.11 -9.00 -5.94
C ILE A 115 0.51 -9.73 -7.14
N VAL A 116 -0.35 -9.07 -7.91
CA VAL A 116 -0.88 -9.63 -9.14
C VAL A 116 0.23 -9.69 -10.19
N GLY A 117 0.44 -10.87 -10.77
CA GLY A 117 1.41 -11.07 -11.86
C GLY A 117 1.07 -10.19 -13.06
N ARG A 118 2.09 -9.56 -13.65
CA ARG A 118 1.96 -8.79 -14.90
C ARG A 118 2.09 -9.72 -16.11
#